data_AF-A0A5M4AKE1-F1
#
_entry.id   AF-A0A5M4AKE1-F1
#
_cell.length_a   1.000
_cell.length_b   1.000
_cell.length_c   1.000
_cell.angle_alpha   90.00
_cell.angle_beta   90.00
_cell.angle_gamma   90.00
#
_symmetry.space_group_name_H-M   'P 1'
#
loop_
_entity.id
_entity.type
_entity.pdbx_description
1 polymer ?
#
loop_
_entity_poly.entity_id
_entity_poly.type
_entity_poly.pdbx_seq_one_letter_code
_entity_poly.pdbx_strand_id
1 'polypeptide(L)'
;MDAVLLLIDGYNVENPAFDERGVFLNETLAQLYTNLVAQGEVSLEEALKVGALIEETDIVDLNNRQEKVENPNMEIVYANLLKGSANHLCAFARNLASPGILYEPQVMDVDSYNVIIGQ
;
A
#
# COMPACT_ATOMS: atom_id res chain seq x y z
N MET A 1 7.40 -8.91 2.50
CA MET A 1 6.12 -9.65 2.47
C MET A 1 6.09 -10.82 3.45
N ASP A 2 7.18 -11.06 4.18
CA ASP A 2 7.41 -12.27 4.97
C ASP A 2 6.42 -12.44 6.14
N ALA A 3 5.92 -11.34 6.71
CA ALA A 3 4.94 -11.38 7.79
C ALA A 3 3.58 -11.94 7.34
N VAL A 4 3.14 -11.63 6.12
CA VAL A 4 1.90 -12.18 5.56
C VAL A 4 2.08 -13.65 5.18
N LEU A 5 3.24 -13.99 4.59
CA LEU A 5 3.59 -15.38 4.27
C LEU A 5 3.59 -16.28 5.51
N LEU A 6 4.13 -15.78 6.64
CA LEU A 6 4.10 -16.52 7.91
C LEU A 6 2.69 -16.89 8.36
N LEU A 7 1.70 -16.02 8.12
CA LEU A 7 0.30 -16.30 8.42
C LEU A 7 -0.30 -17.30 7.43
N ILE A 8 -0.01 -17.15 6.14
CA ILE A 8 -0.46 -18.07 5.08
C ILE A 8 0.02 -19.49 5.39
N ASP A 9 1.31 -19.66 5.65
CA ASP A 9 1.91 -20.95 6.00
C ASP A 9 1.37 -21.46 7.34
N GLY A 10 1.30 -20.60 8.36
CA GLY A 10 0.84 -20.96 9.70
C GLY A 10 -0.63 -21.41 9.77
N TYR A 11 -1.48 -20.90 8.89
CA TYR A 11 -2.88 -21.31 8.77
C TYR A 11 -3.15 -22.26 7.60
N ASN A 12 -2.09 -22.72 6.91
CA ASN A 12 -2.18 -23.66 5.80
C ASN A 12 -3.14 -23.19 4.68
N VAL A 13 -3.07 -21.90 4.36
CA VAL A 13 -3.78 -21.27 3.25
C VAL A 13 -2.93 -21.41 1.98
N GLU A 14 -3.57 -21.58 0.83
CA GLU A 14 -2.85 -21.60 -0.45
C GLU A 14 -2.24 -20.21 -0.72
N ASN A 15 -0.91 -20.17 -0.94
CA ASN A 15 -0.21 -18.93 -1.25
C ASN A 15 -0.58 -18.44 -2.66
N PRO A 16 -1.21 -17.26 -2.82
CA PRO A 16 -1.62 -16.76 -4.14
C PRO A 16 -0.50 -16.02 -4.89
N ALA A 17 0.68 -15.85 -4.29
CA ALA A 17 1.78 -15.08 -4.86
C ALA A 17 2.66 -15.92 -5.80
N PHE A 18 3.17 -15.27 -6.84
CA PHE A 18 4.20 -15.81 -7.73
C PHE A 18 5.54 -15.10 -7.46
N ASP A 19 6.66 -15.80 -7.69
CA ASP A 19 8.00 -15.22 -7.54
C ASP A 19 8.33 -14.20 -8.65
N GLU A 20 7.63 -14.27 -9.76
CA GLU A 20 7.83 -13.45 -10.95
C GLU A 20 7.22 -12.06 -10.77
N ARG A 21 8.02 -11.01 -10.98
CA ARG A 21 7.53 -9.62 -10.90
C ARG A 21 6.44 -9.37 -11.94
N GLY A 22 5.34 -8.77 -11.51
CA GLY A 22 4.24 -8.38 -12.40
C GLY A 22 3.26 -9.52 -12.67
N VAL A 23 3.46 -10.71 -12.08
CA VAL A 23 2.57 -11.85 -12.22
C VAL A 23 1.71 -11.97 -10.96
N PHE A 24 0.39 -11.93 -11.15
CA PHE A 24 -0.58 -12.01 -10.06
C PHE A 24 -1.69 -12.99 -10.42
N LEU A 25 -2.12 -13.79 -9.44
CA LEU A 25 -3.30 -14.65 -9.61
C LEU A 25 -4.59 -13.82 -9.70
N ASN A 26 -4.62 -12.68 -9.00
CA ASN A 26 -5.73 -11.75 -8.99
C ASN A 26 -5.63 -10.79 -10.20
N GLU A 27 -6.58 -10.88 -11.12
CA GLU A 27 -6.61 -10.07 -12.34
C GLU A 27 -6.68 -8.55 -12.06
N THR A 28 -7.36 -8.14 -10.99
CA THR A 28 -7.39 -6.73 -10.56
C THR A 28 -5.99 -6.24 -10.18
N LEU A 29 -5.22 -7.05 -9.45
CA LEU A 29 -3.84 -6.71 -9.09
C LEU A 29 -2.91 -6.69 -10.32
N ALA A 30 -3.10 -7.63 -11.26
CA ALA A 30 -2.35 -7.62 -12.52
C ALA A 30 -2.61 -6.35 -13.35
N GLN A 31 -3.88 -5.92 -13.42
CA GLN A 31 -4.25 -4.69 -14.11
C GLN A 31 -3.72 -3.45 -13.40
N LEU A 32 -3.83 -3.39 -12.05
CA LEU A 32 -3.26 -2.30 -11.26
C LEU A 32 -1.75 -2.19 -11.49
N TYR A 33 -1.01 -3.31 -11.42
CA TYR A 33 0.42 -3.32 -11.70
C TYR A 33 0.74 -2.72 -13.07
N THR A 34 0.05 -3.19 -14.12
CA THR A 34 0.27 -2.70 -15.50
C THR A 34 0.02 -1.20 -15.61
N ASN A 35 -1.07 -0.72 -15.03
CA ASN A 35 -1.45 0.70 -15.08
C ASN A 35 -0.47 1.59 -14.31
N LEU A 36 -0.11 1.17 -13.09
CA LEU A 36 0.73 1.93 -12.19
C LEU A 36 2.18 1.97 -12.67
N VAL A 37 2.69 0.88 -13.26
CA VAL A 37 4.01 0.89 -13.93
C VAL A 37 4.00 1.86 -15.10
N ALA A 38 2.99 1.78 -15.98
CA ALA A 38 2.89 2.68 -17.13
C ALA A 38 2.82 4.16 -16.71
N GLN A 39 2.10 4.47 -15.61
CA GLN A 39 2.08 5.82 -15.04
C GLN A 39 3.46 6.22 -14.49
N GLY A 40 4.09 5.36 -13.70
CA GLY A 40 5.39 5.66 -13.08
C GLY A 40 6.53 5.82 -14.09
N GLU A 41 6.43 5.19 -15.26
CA GLU A 41 7.41 5.34 -16.35
C GLU A 41 7.39 6.74 -17.01
N VAL A 42 6.33 7.52 -16.80
CA VAL A 42 6.20 8.87 -17.39
C VAL A 42 7.27 9.82 -16.86
N SER A 43 7.51 9.81 -15.54
CA SER A 43 8.50 10.69 -14.90
C SER A 43 8.76 10.30 -13.45
N LEU A 44 9.81 10.86 -12.84
CA LEU A 44 10.06 10.71 -11.41
C LEU A 44 8.89 11.22 -10.55
N GLU A 45 8.25 12.31 -10.94
CA GLU A 45 7.07 12.84 -10.25
C GLU A 45 5.92 11.81 -10.27
N GLU A 46 5.60 11.27 -11.44
CA GLU A 46 4.53 10.28 -11.57
C GLU A 46 4.87 8.97 -10.84
N ALA A 47 6.14 8.55 -10.85
CA ALA A 47 6.59 7.41 -10.06
C ALA A 47 6.39 7.62 -8.54
N LEU A 48 6.69 8.82 -8.04
CA LEU A 48 6.47 9.16 -6.63
C LEU A 48 4.98 9.23 -6.29
N LYS A 49 4.14 9.75 -7.19
CA LYS A 49 2.66 9.75 -7.02
C LYS A 49 2.10 8.33 -7.02
N VAL A 50 2.59 7.44 -7.89
CA VAL A 50 2.23 6.01 -7.89
C VAL A 50 2.60 5.36 -6.56
N GLY A 51 3.78 5.67 -6.02
CA GLY A 51 4.20 5.22 -4.70
C GLY A 51 3.21 5.66 -3.61
N ALA A 52 2.89 6.96 -3.55
CA ALA A 52 1.91 7.49 -2.60
C ALA A 52 0.52 6.84 -2.75
N LEU A 53 0.04 6.65 -3.98
CA LEU A 53 -1.25 6.02 -4.28
C LEU A 53 -1.32 4.56 -3.80
N ILE A 54 -0.23 3.80 -3.96
CA ILE A 54 -0.16 2.42 -3.46
C ILE A 54 -0.27 2.39 -1.93
N GLU A 55 0.49 3.23 -1.23
CA GLU A 55 0.49 3.25 0.24
C GLU A 55 -0.85 3.75 0.80
N GLU A 56 -1.47 4.72 0.15
CA GLU A 56 -2.82 5.19 0.47
C GLU A 56 -3.86 4.08 0.31
N THR A 57 -3.81 3.36 -0.81
CA THR A 57 -4.71 2.23 -1.09
C THR A 57 -4.52 1.12 -0.05
N ASP A 58 -3.27 0.80 0.29
CA ASP A 58 -2.94 -0.22 1.28
C ASP A 58 -3.47 0.13 2.67
N ILE A 59 -3.36 1.41 3.09
CA ILE A 59 -3.92 1.87 4.37
C ILE A 59 -5.44 1.75 4.39
N VAL A 60 -6.12 2.17 3.32
CA VAL A 60 -7.59 2.10 3.23
C VAL A 60 -8.05 0.64 3.27
N ASP A 61 -7.40 -0.24 2.51
CA ASP A 61 -7.75 -1.65 2.47
C ASP A 61 -7.46 -2.35 3.80
N LEU A 62 -6.32 -2.08 4.44
CA LEU A 62 -5.98 -2.65 5.74
C LEU A 62 -6.95 -2.19 6.83
N ASN A 63 -7.33 -0.91 6.89
CA ASN A 63 -8.34 -0.42 7.83
C ASN A 63 -9.70 -1.10 7.62
N ASN A 64 -10.17 -1.20 6.37
CA ASN A 64 -11.42 -1.87 6.01
C ASN A 64 -11.42 -3.36 6.38
N ARG A 65 -10.24 -4.00 6.37
CA ARG A 65 -10.06 -5.41 6.76
C ARG A 65 -9.96 -5.56 8.26
N GLN A 66 -9.27 -4.65 8.95
CA GLN A 66 -9.04 -4.71 10.39
C GLN A 66 -10.35 -4.71 11.17
N GLU A 67 -11.41 -4.05 10.69
CA GLU A 67 -12.76 -4.10 11.28
C GLU A 67 -13.39 -5.50 11.32
N LYS A 68 -12.85 -6.45 10.52
CA LYS A 68 -13.40 -7.80 10.34
C LYS A 68 -12.47 -8.90 10.85
N VAL A 69 -11.29 -8.53 11.35
CA VAL A 69 -10.32 -9.49 11.86
C VAL A 69 -10.61 -9.77 13.34
N GLU A 70 -10.75 -11.05 13.68
CA GLU A 70 -10.89 -11.50 15.07
C GLU A 70 -9.65 -12.30 15.54
N ASN A 71 -8.72 -12.57 14.62
CA ASN A 71 -7.54 -13.38 14.90
C ASN A 71 -6.40 -12.48 15.41
N PRO A 72 -5.94 -12.64 16.66
CA PRO A 72 -4.93 -11.75 17.25
C PRO A 72 -3.61 -11.72 16.46
N ASN A 73 -3.23 -12.82 15.81
CA ASN A 73 -2.02 -12.86 14.99
C ASN A 73 -2.17 -12.01 13.73
N MET A 74 -3.35 -12.01 13.11
CA MET A 74 -3.65 -11.16 11.96
C MET A 74 -3.73 -9.68 12.37
N GLU A 75 -4.32 -9.36 13.53
CA GLU A 75 -4.37 -7.98 14.05
C GLU A 75 -2.97 -7.39 14.22
N ILE A 76 -2.04 -8.15 14.81
CA ILE A 76 -0.65 -7.72 15.01
C ILE A 76 0.03 -7.44 13.67
N VAL A 77 -0.14 -8.33 12.68
CA VAL A 77 0.49 -8.14 11.36
C VAL A 77 -0.12 -6.93 10.65
N TYR A 78 -1.43 -6.77 10.63
CA TYR A 78 -2.10 -5.64 9.97
C TYR A 78 -1.74 -4.31 10.62
N ALA A 79 -1.68 -4.23 11.95
CA ALA A 79 -1.26 -3.02 12.64
C ALA A 79 0.18 -2.62 12.29
N ASN A 80 1.08 -3.59 12.13
CA ASN A 80 2.46 -3.32 11.71
C ASN A 80 2.55 -2.90 10.24
N LEU A 81 1.74 -3.51 9.36
CA LEU A 81 1.64 -3.10 7.96
C LEU A 81 1.13 -1.67 7.84
N LEU A 82 0.01 -1.34 8.50
CA LEU A 82 -0.54 0.03 8.55
C LEU A 82 0.50 1.06 8.97
N LYS A 83 1.29 0.75 10.01
CA LYS A 83 2.38 1.61 10.45
C LYS A 83 3.47 1.76 9.38
N GLY A 84 3.82 0.68 8.69
CA GLY A 84 4.76 0.70 7.56
C GLY A 84 4.26 1.60 6.45
N SER A 85 3.04 1.37 5.97
CA SER A 85 2.43 2.08 4.86
C SER A 85 2.25 3.57 5.16
N ALA A 86 1.88 3.94 6.39
CA ALA A 86 1.85 5.33 6.83
C ALA A 86 3.24 6.01 6.75
N ASN A 87 4.31 5.32 7.17
CA ASN A 87 5.67 5.86 7.05
C ASN A 87 6.11 6.01 5.59
N HIS A 88 5.74 5.05 4.73
CA HIS A 88 6.03 5.12 3.30
C HIS A 88 5.27 6.27 2.63
N LEU A 89 3.99 6.45 2.93
CA LEU A 89 3.19 7.57 2.44
C LEU A 89 3.81 8.92 2.83
N CYS A 90 4.23 9.06 4.09
CA CYS A 90 4.99 10.23 4.55
C CYS A 90 6.29 10.43 3.76
N ALA A 91 7.01 9.36 3.44
CA ALA A 91 8.24 9.44 2.67
C ALA A 91 7.98 9.89 1.22
N PHE A 92 6.96 9.34 0.55
CA PHE A 92 6.59 9.76 -0.81
C PHE A 92 6.12 11.21 -0.82
N ALA A 93 5.25 11.61 0.10
CA ALA A 93 4.78 12.98 0.24
C ALA A 93 5.93 13.98 0.47
N ARG A 94 6.91 13.66 1.32
CA ARG A 94 8.10 14.50 1.52
C ARG A 94 8.97 14.62 0.28
N ASN A 95 9.15 13.52 -0.47
CA ASN A 95 9.95 13.55 -1.70
C ASN A 95 9.25 14.33 -2.83
N LEU A 96 7.91 14.33 -2.87
CA LEU A 96 7.13 15.20 -3.76
C LEU A 96 7.20 16.67 -3.32
N ALA A 97 7.13 16.94 -2.02
CA ALA A 97 7.19 18.29 -1.49
C ALA A 97 8.55 18.98 -1.71
N SER A 98 9.65 18.22 -1.80
CA SER A 98 10.99 18.78 -2.02
C SER A 98 11.11 19.65 -3.30
N PRO A 99 10.59 19.23 -4.47
CA PRO A 99 10.47 20.08 -5.66
C PRO A 99 9.22 21.00 -5.65
N GLY A 100 8.47 21.07 -4.55
CA GLY A 100 7.26 21.89 -4.43
C GLY A 100 5.99 21.25 -4.99
N ILE A 101 5.97 19.94 -5.19
CA ILE A 101 4.81 19.19 -5.68
C ILE A 101 4.02 18.68 -4.46
N LEU A 102 2.72 18.95 -4.42
CA LEU A 102 1.84 18.42 -3.38
C LEU A 102 1.13 17.17 -3.93
N TYR A 103 1.16 16.10 -3.14
CA TYR A 103 0.31 14.94 -3.40
C TYR A 103 -1.09 15.20 -2.85
N GLU A 104 -2.09 15.02 -3.70
CA GLU A 104 -3.51 15.03 -3.33
C GLU A 104 -3.98 13.58 -3.22
N PRO A 105 -4.57 13.16 -2.07
CA PRO A 105 -5.06 11.81 -1.89
C PRO A 105 -6.20 11.49 -2.87
N GLN A 106 -6.23 10.25 -3.37
CA GLN A 106 -7.19 9.80 -4.39
C GLN A 106 -8.21 8.77 -3.88
N VAL A 107 -7.89 8.08 -2.78
CA VAL A 107 -8.65 6.93 -2.24
C VAL A 107 -9.07 7.19 -0.79
N MET A 108 -8.19 7.78 0.00
CA MET A 108 -8.35 8.23 1.37
C MET A 108 -8.94 9.63 1.39
N ASP A 109 -9.70 9.96 2.44
CA ASP A 109 -10.15 11.33 2.65
C ASP A 109 -8.98 12.26 3.03
N VAL A 110 -9.13 13.54 2.69
CA VAL A 110 -8.09 14.57 2.88
C VAL A 110 -7.73 14.76 4.36
N ASP A 111 -8.69 14.59 5.28
CA ASP A 111 -8.43 14.79 6.71
C ASP A 111 -7.55 13.66 7.26
N SER A 112 -7.88 12.40 6.96
CA SER A 112 -7.06 11.24 7.30
C SER A 112 -5.66 11.32 6.71
N TYR A 113 -5.55 11.74 5.44
CA TYR A 113 -4.27 11.97 4.80
C TYR A 113 -3.43 13.01 5.55
N ASN A 114 -4.01 14.17 5.85
CA ASN A 114 -3.34 15.25 6.57
C ASN A 114 -2.89 14.84 7.98
N VAL A 115 -3.68 13.99 8.67
CA VAL A 115 -3.29 13.41 9.96
C VAL A 115 -2.05 12.54 9.82
N ILE A 116 -1.95 11.75 8.75
CA ILE A 116 -0.80 10.86 8.51
C ILE A 116 0.45 11.66 8.15
N ILE A 117 0.37 12.57 7.17
CA ILE A 117 1.55 13.32 6.71
C ILE A 117 2.02 14.38 7.72
N GLY A 118 1.19 14.72 8.71
CA GLY A 118 1.53 15.61 9.82
C GLY A 118 2.28 14.96 10.99
N GLN A 119 2.58 13.65 10.92
CA GLN A 119 3.29 12.88 11.95
C GLN A 119 4.80 13.17 12.02
#